data_AF-A0A7D7N607-F1
#
_entry.id   AF-A0A7D7N607-F1
#
_cell.length_a   1.000
_cell.length_b   1.000
_cell.length_c   1.000
_cell.angle_alpha   90.00
_cell.angle_beta   90.00
_cell.angle_gamma   90.00
#
_symmetry.space_group_name_H-M   'P 1'
#
loop_
_entity.id
_entity.type
_entity.pdbx_description
1 polymer ?
#
loop_
_entity_poly.entity_id
_entity_poly.type
_entity_poly.pdbx_seq_one_letter_code
_entity_poly.pdbx_strand_id
1 'polypeptide(L)'
;MIIKHPLLAFAVLGCGLSLPASASPKAPVPQTEQRQTATQDNQFPPRPAKVNGRVSCNTRCINSQCWRTYDNGRKVRFQARQKINPFSNQFEWDAGPC
;
A
#
# COMPACT_ATOMS: atom_id res chain seq x y z
N MET A 1 47.96 -8.37 51.72
CA MET A 1 48.31 -6.94 51.61
C MET A 1 47.86 -6.41 50.27
N ILE A 2 47.14 -5.30 50.32
CA ILE A 2 46.45 -4.60 49.25
C ILE A 2 47.45 -4.01 48.26
N ILE A 3 47.29 -4.24 46.95
CA ILE A 3 47.94 -3.41 45.93
C ILE A 3 46.85 -2.78 45.06
N LYS A 4 46.75 -1.48 45.25
CA LYS A 4 45.80 -0.52 44.72
C LYS A 4 46.49 0.17 43.54
N HIS A 5 46.09 -0.14 42.31
CA HIS A 5 46.53 0.62 41.13
C HIS A 5 45.33 1.36 40.53
N PRO A 6 45.24 2.69 40.71
CA PRO A 6 44.33 3.54 39.95
C PRO A 6 45.06 3.98 38.68
N LEU A 7 44.57 3.57 37.52
CA LEU A 7 45.06 4.06 36.23
C LEU A 7 43.93 4.80 35.51
N LEU A 8 44.15 6.11 35.41
CA LEU A 8 43.93 6.97 34.24
C LEU A 8 42.48 7.13 33.75
N ALA A 9 41.84 8.26 34.06
CA ALA A 9 41.95 9.53 33.33
C ALA A 9 41.43 9.42 31.88
N PHE A 10 40.10 9.51 31.73
CA PHE A 10 39.47 9.90 30.47
C PHE A 10 38.98 11.35 30.60
N ALA A 11 39.85 12.27 30.23
CA ALA A 11 39.44 13.60 29.79
C ALA A 11 39.06 13.46 28.31
N VAL A 12 37.79 13.66 27.97
CA VAL A 12 37.38 13.97 26.60
C VAL A 12 36.62 15.29 26.64
N LEU A 13 37.23 16.24 25.94
CA LEU A 13 36.74 17.57 25.62
C LEU A 13 35.37 17.54 24.94
N GLY A 14 34.65 18.64 25.09
CA GLY A 14 33.30 18.84 24.59
C GLY A 14 33.13 18.84 23.07
N CYS A 15 31.88 18.55 22.70
CA CYS A 15 31.13 19.00 21.53
C CYS A 15 29.66 18.83 22.00
N GLY A 16 28.84 19.87 22.17
CA GLY A 16 28.60 20.91 21.20
C GLY A 16 27.87 20.31 20.00
N LEU A 17 26.63 20.76 19.78
CA LEU A 17 25.75 20.53 18.61
C LEU A 17 24.85 19.29 18.71
N SER A 18 23.57 19.47 19.02
CA SER A 18 22.48 19.86 18.10
C SER A 18 21.81 18.65 17.46
N LEU A 19 20.51 18.53 17.69
CA LEU A 19 19.61 17.56 17.04
C LEU A 19 19.72 17.64 15.50
N PRO A 20 19.27 16.59 14.80
CA PRO A 20 18.07 16.85 14.02
C PRO A 20 16.92 15.91 14.39
N ALA A 21 15.77 16.52 14.59
CA ALA A 21 14.48 15.86 14.60
C ALA A 21 14.35 15.02 13.32
N SER A 22 14.13 13.72 13.48
CA SER A 22 13.75 12.83 12.39
C SER A 22 12.50 13.38 11.71
N ALA A 23 12.68 13.69 10.43
CA ALA A 23 11.69 14.28 9.56
C ALA A 23 10.38 13.49 9.51
N SER A 24 9.31 14.27 9.34
CA SER A 24 7.89 13.96 9.17
C SER A 24 7.51 12.60 8.54
N PRO A 25 6.39 11.99 8.97
CA PRO A 25 5.71 10.99 8.17
C PRO A 25 5.23 11.64 6.86
N LYS A 26 5.79 11.18 5.74
CA LYS A 26 5.33 11.54 4.40
C LYS A 26 3.85 11.13 4.30
N ALA A 27 2.96 12.12 4.23
CA ALA A 27 1.56 11.91 3.94
C ALA A 27 1.43 11.04 2.67
N PRO A 28 0.54 10.03 2.62
CA PRO A 28 0.27 9.31 1.40
C PRO A 28 -0.34 10.30 0.41
N VAL A 29 0.40 10.59 -0.66
CA VAL A 29 -0.05 11.48 -1.73
C VAL A 29 -1.34 10.89 -2.32
N PRO A 30 -2.44 11.66 -2.43
CA PRO A 30 -3.64 11.19 -3.09
C PRO A 30 -3.27 10.91 -4.54
N GLN A 31 -3.29 9.63 -4.95
CA GLN A 31 -3.05 9.25 -6.32
C GLN A 31 -4.19 9.84 -7.16
N THR A 32 -3.89 10.88 -7.92
CA THR A 32 -4.77 11.41 -8.95
C THR A 32 -4.97 10.33 -10.00
N GLU A 33 -6.08 9.61 -9.86
CA GLU A 33 -6.68 8.65 -10.79
C GLU A 33 -6.98 9.32 -12.14
N GLN A 34 -5.97 9.71 -12.93
CA GLN A 34 -6.19 10.35 -14.23
C GLN A 34 -4.92 10.42 -15.10
N ARG A 35 -4.23 9.28 -15.29
CA ARG A 35 -3.29 9.14 -16.42
C ARG A 35 -3.14 7.70 -16.89
N GLN A 36 -4.25 7.05 -17.21
CA GLN A 36 -4.28 5.73 -17.84
C GLN A 36 -4.68 5.86 -19.30
N THR A 37 -3.78 6.39 -20.12
CA THR A 37 -4.00 6.60 -21.55
C THR A 37 -3.71 5.33 -22.36
N ALA A 38 -4.72 4.89 -23.12
CA ALA A 38 -4.72 3.93 -24.23
C ALA A 38 -4.29 2.47 -24.00
N THR A 39 -3.20 2.18 -23.26
CA THR A 39 -2.74 0.77 -23.07
C THR A 39 -3.54 0.05 -21.98
N GLN A 40 -4.19 0.81 -21.09
CA GLN A 40 -4.92 0.30 -19.94
C GLN A 40 -6.33 -0.19 -20.30
N ASP A 41 -6.89 0.29 -21.42
CA ASP A 41 -8.26 -0.03 -21.81
C ASP A 41 -8.47 -1.53 -22.05
N ASN A 42 -7.47 -2.20 -22.66
CA ASN A 42 -7.48 -3.64 -22.92
C ASN A 42 -7.50 -4.51 -21.65
N GLN A 43 -7.09 -3.98 -20.49
CA GLN A 43 -7.17 -4.73 -19.24
C GLN A 43 -8.53 -4.61 -18.55
N PHE A 44 -9.31 -3.57 -18.87
CA PHE A 44 -10.65 -3.42 -18.32
C PHE A 44 -11.60 -4.46 -18.91
N PRO A 45 -12.29 -5.24 -18.06
CA PRO A 45 -13.31 -6.15 -18.55
C PRO A 45 -14.49 -5.36 -19.17
N PRO A 46 -15.29 -5.99 -20.04
CA PRO A 46 -16.46 -5.34 -20.63
C PRO A 46 -17.44 -4.88 -19.56
N ARG A 47 -18.20 -3.84 -19.85
CA ARG A 47 -19.26 -3.34 -18.97
C ARG A 47 -20.35 -4.41 -18.81
N PRO A 48 -20.74 -4.79 -17.57
CA PRO A 48 -21.84 -5.72 -17.37
C PRO A 48 -23.19 -5.09 -17.73
N ALA A 49 -24.20 -5.92 -17.97
CA ALA A 49 -25.57 -5.47 -18.12
C ALA A 49 -26.06 -4.81 -16.82
N LYS A 50 -26.81 -3.71 -16.95
CA LYS A 50 -27.37 -3.01 -15.79
C LYS A 50 -28.60 -3.76 -15.29
N VAL A 51 -28.60 -4.10 -14.01
CA VAL A 51 -29.73 -4.73 -13.32
C VAL A 51 -30.34 -3.72 -12.37
N ASN A 52 -31.66 -3.52 -12.44
CA ASN A 52 -32.35 -2.56 -11.57
C ASN A 52 -32.27 -3.00 -10.10
N GLY A 53 -31.95 -2.04 -9.21
CA GLY A 53 -31.88 -2.28 -7.77
C GLY A 53 -30.56 -2.85 -7.25
N ARG A 54 -29.52 -3.04 -8.10
CA ARG A 54 -28.20 -3.48 -7.65
C ARG A 54 -27.05 -2.88 -8.47
N VAL A 55 -25.91 -2.66 -7.82
CA VAL A 55 -24.65 -2.37 -8.52
C VAL A 55 -24.14 -3.67 -9.13
N SER A 56 -23.72 -3.60 -10.40
CA SER A 56 -23.09 -4.72 -11.09
C SER A 56 -21.72 -4.29 -11.59
N CYS A 57 -20.71 -5.12 -11.39
CA CYS A 57 -19.36 -4.81 -11.85
C CYS A 57 -18.65 -6.06 -12.36
N ASN A 58 -17.89 -5.91 -13.43
CA ASN A 58 -16.94 -6.94 -13.87
C ASN A 58 -15.56 -6.57 -13.35
N THR A 59 -14.85 -7.52 -12.74
CA THR A 59 -13.49 -7.31 -12.23
C THR A 59 -12.55 -8.34 -12.82
N ARG A 60 -11.41 -7.88 -13.34
CA ARG A 60 -10.31 -8.72 -13.80
C ARG A 60 -9.09 -8.41 -12.96
N CYS A 61 -8.46 -9.43 -12.38
CA CYS A 61 -7.22 -9.27 -11.62
C CYS A 61 -6.08 -10.01 -12.30
N ILE A 62 -4.91 -9.37 -12.38
CA ILE A 62 -3.65 -9.94 -12.85
C ILE A 62 -2.61 -9.66 -11.76
N ASN A 63 -2.09 -10.72 -11.15
CA ASN A 63 -1.30 -10.64 -9.92
C ASN A 63 -2.09 -9.90 -8.82
N SER A 64 -1.51 -8.85 -8.22
CA SER A 64 -2.17 -8.03 -7.21
C SER A 64 -2.96 -6.85 -7.77
N GLN A 65 -2.97 -6.64 -9.10
CA GLN A 65 -3.60 -5.48 -9.72
C GLN A 65 -4.95 -5.87 -10.32
N CYS A 66 -5.99 -5.10 -10.04
CA CYS A 66 -7.34 -5.35 -10.52
C CYS A 66 -7.85 -4.16 -11.33
N TRP A 67 -8.57 -4.48 -12.41
CA TRP A 67 -9.30 -3.57 -13.27
C TRP A 67 -10.78 -3.90 -13.17
N ARG A 68 -11.58 -2.89 -12.83
CA ARG A 68 -13.02 -3.05 -12.61
C ARG A 68 -13.81 -2.07 -13.46
N THR A 69 -14.84 -2.60 -14.10
CA THR A 69 -15.81 -1.83 -14.89
C THR A 69 -17.19 -1.99 -14.27
N TYR A 70 -17.77 -0.87 -13.84
CA TYR A 70 -19.11 -0.81 -13.25
C TYR A 70 -20.21 -0.76 -14.31
N ASP A 71 -21.44 -1.07 -13.91
CA ASP A 71 -22.64 -1.03 -14.75
C ASP A 71 -23.00 0.36 -15.25
N ASN A 72 -22.41 1.43 -14.69
CA ASN A 72 -22.53 2.81 -15.17
C ASN A 72 -21.43 3.21 -16.17
N GLY A 73 -20.46 2.31 -16.44
CA GLY A 73 -19.32 2.55 -17.32
C GLY A 73 -18.09 3.12 -16.63
N ARG A 74 -18.15 3.39 -15.32
CA ARG A 74 -16.98 3.80 -14.54
C ARG A 74 -15.94 2.68 -14.54
N LYS A 75 -14.70 3.06 -14.79
CA LYS A 75 -13.53 2.19 -14.78
C LYS A 75 -12.63 2.59 -13.61
N VAL A 76 -12.22 1.63 -12.80
CA VAL A 76 -11.27 1.85 -11.68
C VAL A 76 -10.18 0.79 -11.69
N ARG A 77 -8.95 1.21 -11.36
CA ARG A 77 -7.83 0.29 -11.16
C ARG A 77 -7.35 0.40 -9.72
N PHE A 78 -7.16 -0.73 -9.08
CA PHE A 78 -6.74 -0.77 -7.68
C PHE A 78 -5.91 -2.02 -7.40
N GLN A 79 -5.14 -2.00 -6.32
CA GLN A 79 -4.46 -3.19 -5.82
C GLN A 79 -5.40 -4.00 -4.93
N ALA A 80 -5.50 -5.30 -5.18
CA ALA A 80 -6.28 -6.22 -4.34
C ALA A 80 -5.71 -6.28 -2.91
N ARG A 81 -6.59 -6.49 -1.94
CA ARG A 81 -6.21 -6.65 -0.53
C ARG A 81 -5.80 -8.09 -0.29
N GLN A 82 -4.81 -8.32 0.56
CA GLN A 82 -4.53 -9.67 1.04
C GLN A 82 -5.52 -10.03 2.16
N LYS A 83 -6.10 -11.22 2.07
CA LYS A 83 -7.01 -11.79 3.05
C LYS A 83 -6.56 -13.21 3.36
N ILE A 84 -6.51 -13.57 4.64
CA ILE A 84 -6.29 -14.95 5.05
C ILE A 84 -7.59 -15.71 4.84
N ASN A 85 -7.54 -16.79 4.06
CA ASN A 85 -8.64 -17.73 3.94
C ASN A 85 -8.68 -18.61 5.21
N PRO A 86 -9.73 -18.53 6.06
CA PRO A 86 -9.75 -19.24 7.34
C PRO A 86 -9.84 -20.76 7.20
N PHE A 87 -10.23 -21.27 6.03
CA PHE A 87 -10.35 -22.70 5.78
C PHE A 87 -9.02 -23.32 5.36
N SER A 88 -8.21 -22.61 4.58
CA SER A 88 -6.92 -23.10 4.06
C SER A 88 -5.70 -22.48 4.75
N ASN A 89 -5.89 -21.45 5.58
CA ASN A 89 -4.84 -20.62 6.18
C ASN A 89 -3.85 -20.01 5.15
N GLN A 90 -4.28 -19.86 3.90
CA GLN A 90 -3.46 -19.25 2.83
C GLN A 90 -3.82 -17.77 2.65
N PHE A 91 -2.83 -16.98 2.21
CA PHE A 91 -3.06 -15.61 1.77
C PHE A 91 -3.66 -15.60 0.36
N GLU A 92 -4.83 -14.99 0.22
CA GLU A 92 -5.53 -14.82 -1.05
C GLU A 92 -5.75 -13.33 -1.35
N TRP A 93 -5.77 -13.00 -2.64
CA TRP A 93 -6.07 -11.65 -3.10
C TRP A 93 -7.58 -11.44 -3.19
N ASP A 94 -8.10 -10.53 -2.38
CA ASP A 94 -9.50 -10.13 -2.36
C ASP A 94 -9.68 -8.80 -3.10
N ALA A 95 -10.44 -8.84 -4.20
CA ALA A 95 -10.79 -7.65 -4.96
C ALA A 95 -11.88 -6.81 -4.24
N GLY A 96 -12.53 -7.35 -3.21
CA GLY A 96 -13.64 -6.71 -2.52
C GLY A 96 -14.94 -6.70 -3.33
N PRO A 97 -16.02 -6.15 -2.74
CA PRO A 97 -17.35 -6.15 -3.35
C PRO A 97 -17.46 -5.22 -4.57
N CYS A 98 -18.51 -5.48 -5.37
CA CYS A 98 -19.22 -4.46 -6.13
C CYS A 98 -20.20 -3.76 -5.17
#